data_AF-T1BXM8-F1
#
_entry.id   AF-T1BXM8-F1
#
_cell.length_a   1.000
_cell.length_b   1.000
_cell.length_c   1.000
_cell.angle_alpha   90.00
_cell.angle_beta   90.00
_cell.angle_gamma   90.00
#
_symmetry.space_group_name_H-M   'P 1'
#
loop_
_entity.id
_entity.type
_entity.pdbx_description
1 polymer ?
#
loop_
_entity_poly.entity_id
_entity_poly.type
_entity_poly.pdbx_seq_one_letter_code
_entity_poly.pdbx_strand_id
1 'polypeptide(L)' 'AGRDAGLLIGERISEGKLGAVGRVISVNTEILDLLDRHRYTTIVAPVGVDREGQPLNINADEVASELAGALKAEK' A
#
# COMPACT_ATOMS: atom_id res chain seq x y z
N ALA A 1 -2.45 -4.05 -7.76
CA ALA A 1 -3.01 -3.88 -6.40
C ALA A 1 -1.88 -3.50 -5.45
N GLY A 2 -2.17 -2.85 -4.33
CA GLY A 2 -1.15 -2.43 -3.37
C GLY A 2 -0.23 -3.56 -2.87
N ARG A 3 -0.68 -4.82 -2.91
CA ARG A 3 0.15 -5.98 -2.58
C ARG A 3 1.24 -6.33 -3.61
N ASP A 4 1.10 -5.86 -4.84
CA ASP A 4 1.97 -6.29 -5.94
C ASP A 4 3.37 -5.71 -5.75
N ALA A 5 4.40 -6.50 -6.05
CA ALA A 5 5.81 -6.14 -5.85
C ALA A 5 6.16 -5.68 -4.42
N GLY A 6 5.33 -6.02 -3.42
CA GLY A 6 5.52 -5.56 -2.04
C GLY A 6 5.29 -4.06 -1.85
N LEU A 7 4.49 -3.43 -2.72
CA LEU A 7 4.23 -1.98 -2.69
C LEU A 7 3.67 -1.52 -1.34
N LEU A 8 2.68 -2.22 -0.77
CA LEU A 8 2.08 -1.93 0.53
C LEU A 8 2.31 -3.10 1.49
N ILE A 9 3.17 -2.89 2.47
CA ILE A 9 3.34 -3.79 3.61
C ILE A 9 2.60 -3.20 4.80
N GLY A 10 1.78 -4.02 5.44
CA GLY A 10 0.94 -3.62 6.56
C GLY A 10 1.01 -4.57 7.74
N GLU A 11 0.27 -4.20 8.78
CA GLU A 11 0.00 -5.07 9.92
C GLU A 11 -1.48 -5.06 10.28
N ARG A 12 -1.96 -6.13 10.91
CA ARG A 12 -3.36 -6.28 11.28
C ARG A 12 -3.70 -5.41 12.50
N ILE A 13 -4.80 -4.67 12.42
CA ILE A 13 -5.21 -3.72 13.48
C ILE A 13 -5.93 -4.41 14.65
N SER A 14 -6.45 -5.63 14.48
CA SER A 14 -7.05 -6.41 15.58
C SER A 14 -7.13 -7.91 15.24
N GLU A 15 -6.68 -8.75 16.16
CA GLU A 15 -6.98 -10.19 16.13
C GLU A 15 -8.47 -10.40 16.45
N GLY A 16 -9.26 -10.75 15.42
CA GLY A 16 -10.55 -11.41 15.61
C GLY A 16 -11.83 -10.56 15.42
N LYS A 17 -11.79 -9.22 15.51
CA LYS A 17 -13.03 -8.40 15.39
C LYS A 17 -13.32 -7.82 14.00
N LEU A 18 -12.28 -7.54 13.21
CA LEU A 18 -12.41 -6.86 11.92
C LEU A 18 -11.99 -7.72 10.72
N GLY A 19 -11.70 -9.01 10.93
CA GLY A 19 -11.17 -9.87 9.86
C GLY A 19 -9.79 -9.39 9.39
N ALA A 20 -9.57 -9.34 8.08
CA ALA A 20 -8.30 -8.96 7.43
C ALA A 20 -8.11 -7.46 7.24
N VAL A 21 -8.44 -6.66 8.26
CA VAL A 21 -8.22 -5.20 8.22
C VAL A 21 -6.85 -4.86 8.80
N GLY A 22 -6.10 -4.04 8.07
CA GLY A 22 -4.73 -3.65 8.43
C GLY A 22 -4.46 -2.15 8.26
N ARG A 23 -3.29 -1.74 8.73
CA ARG A 23 -2.68 -0.42 8.53
C ARG A 23 -1.38 -0.54 7.75
N VAL A 24 -0.99 0.49 7.03
CA VAL A 24 0.31 0.54 6.34
C VAL A 24 1.44 0.68 7.38
N ILE A 25 2.50 -0.08 7.22
CA ILE A 25 3.75 0.07 8.01
C ILE A 25 4.94 0.43 7.13
N SER A 26 4.87 0.15 5.83
CA SER A 26 5.91 0.48 4.87
C SER A 26 5.35 0.53 3.45
N VAL A 27 5.90 1.44 2.65
CA VAL A 27 5.60 1.59 1.23
C VAL A 27 6.89 1.39 0.43
N ASN A 28 6.89 0.45 -0.53
CA ASN A 28 7.99 0.27 -1.48
C ASN A 28 7.66 0.95 -2.81
N THR A 29 8.34 2.05 -3.14
CA THR A 29 8.04 2.86 -4.33
C THR A 29 8.71 2.36 -5.61
N GLU A 30 9.62 1.36 -5.55
CA GLU A 30 10.45 0.96 -6.70
C GLU A 30 9.62 0.66 -7.97
N ILE A 31 8.49 -0.03 -7.81
CA ILE A 31 7.60 -0.36 -8.93
C ILE A 31 6.89 0.89 -9.49
N LEU A 32 6.55 1.85 -8.63
CA LEU A 32 5.93 3.10 -9.05
C LEU A 32 6.94 3.98 -9.79
N ASP A 33 8.17 4.06 -9.31
CA ASP A 33 9.25 4.79 -9.95
C ASP A 33 9.55 4.24 -11.35
N LEU A 34 9.50 2.91 -11.51
CA LEU A 34 9.65 2.28 -12.81
C LEU A 34 8.51 2.67 -13.77
N LEU A 35 7.26 2.57 -13.31
CA LEU A 35 6.09 2.89 -14.12
C LEU A 35 6.03 4.38 -14.50
N ASP A 36 6.39 5.27 -13.58
CA ASP A 36 6.43 6.71 -13.81
C ASP A 36 7.48 7.11 -14.85
N ARG A 37 8.68 6.50 -14.83
CA ARG A 37 9.71 6.71 -15.87
C ARG A 37 9.20 6.40 -17.28
N HIS A 38 8.26 5.47 -17.38
CA HIS A 38 7.60 5.10 -18.65
C HIS A 38 6.28 5.84 -18.90
N ARG A 39 5.97 6.87 -18.09
CA ARG A 39 4.80 7.74 -18.22
C ARG A 39 3.46 7.00 -18.09
N TYR A 40 3.40 5.92 -17.31
CA TYR A 40 2.14 5.24 -17.02
C TYR A 40 1.35 5.95 -15.92
N THR A 41 0.04 6.07 -16.12
CA THR A 41 -0.89 6.42 -15.03
C THR A 41 -1.15 5.18 -14.18
N THR A 42 -0.61 5.16 -12.96
CA THR A 42 -0.75 4.01 -12.06
C THR A 42 -1.99 4.13 -11.19
N ILE A 43 -2.78 3.06 -11.11
CA ILE A 43 -3.96 2.96 -10.23
C ILE A 43 -3.67 1.91 -9.15
N VAL A 44 -3.63 2.34 -7.89
CA VAL A 44 -3.33 1.48 -6.75
C VAL A 44 -4.61 1.17 -5.96
N ALA A 45 -4.96 -0.11 -5.86
CA ALA A 45 -6.03 -0.57 -4.98
C ALA A 45 -5.56 -0.63 -3.52
N PRO A 46 -6.39 -0.27 -2.52
CA PRO A 46 -6.01 -0.16 -1.11
C PRO A 46 -5.97 -1.52 -0.39
N VAL A 47 -5.28 -2.48 -1.00
CA VAL A 47 -5.07 -3.84 -0.50
C VAL A 47 -3.57 -4.06 -0.40
N GLY A 48 -3.05 -4.31 0.80
CA GLY A 48 -1.64 -4.64 1.05
C GLY A 48 -1.46 -6.09 1.49
N VAL A 49 -0.27 -6.40 2.01
CA VAL A 49 0.03 -7.69 2.65
C VAL A 49 0.77 -7.51 3.97
N ASP A 50 0.62 -8.46 4.88
CA ASP A 50 1.55 -8.59 6.02
C ASP A 50 2.89 -9.21 5.60
N ARG A 51 3.79 -9.41 6.57
CA ARG A 51 5.14 -9.95 6.31
C ARG A 51 5.11 -11.41 5.86
N GLU A 52 4.03 -12.10 6.17
CA GLU A 52 3.75 -13.49 5.81
C GLU A 52 3.03 -13.58 4.45
N GLY A 53 2.78 -12.46 3.79
CA GLY A 53 2.14 -12.38 2.47
C GLY A 53 0.62 -12.52 2.51
N GLN A 54 0.00 -12.47 3.68
CA GLN A 54 -1.46 -12.54 3.81
C GLN A 54 -2.08 -11.19 3.44
N PRO A 55 -3.20 -11.18 2.68
CA PRO A 55 -3.81 -9.95 2.24
C PRO A 55 -4.41 -9.15 3.41
N LEU A 56 -4.28 -7.83 3.32
CA LEU A 56 -4.87 -6.86 4.24
C LEU A 56 -5.72 -5.85 3.47
N ASN A 57 -6.94 -5.60 3.95
CA ASN A 57 -7.78 -4.49 3.53
C ASN A 57 -7.41 -3.25 4.35
N ILE A 58 -6.99 -2.19 3.68
CA ILE A 58 -6.48 -0.97 4.32
C ILE A 58 -7.41 0.19 3.94
N ASN A 59 -7.55 1.18 4.81
CA ASN A 59 -8.30 2.39 4.50
C ASN A 59 -7.68 3.11 3.27
N ALA A 60 -8.51 3.54 2.31
CA ALA A 60 -8.03 4.16 1.07
C ALA A 60 -7.36 5.52 1.28
N ASP A 61 -7.87 6.34 2.21
CA ASP A 61 -7.29 7.65 2.54
C ASP A 61 -5.93 7.47 3.22
N GLU A 62 -5.79 6.45 4.07
CA GLU A 62 -4.51 6.06 4.68
C GLU A 62 -3.50 5.63 3.61
N VAL A 63 -3.90 4.75 2.69
CA VAL A 63 -3.04 4.33 1.56
C VAL A 63 -2.60 5.53 0.72
N ALA A 64 -3.51 6.44 0.39
CA ALA A 64 -3.19 7.64 -0.38
C ALA A 64 -2.21 8.56 0.36
N SER A 65 -2.43 8.78 1.67
CA SER A 65 -1.55 9.59 2.52
C SER A 65 -0.15 9.01 2.61
N GLU A 66 -0.03 7.70 2.86
CA GLU A 66 1.26 7.03 2.98
C GLU A 66 2.01 6.95 1.65
N LEU A 67 1.31 6.70 0.54
CA LEU A 67 1.90 6.77 -0.80
C LEU A 67 2.42 8.17 -1.14
N ALA A 68 1.63 9.20 -0.86
CA ALA A 68 2.04 10.59 -1.09
C ALA A 68 3.27 10.96 -0.25
N GLY A 69 3.31 10.54 1.01
CA GLY A 69 4.45 10.71 1.90
C GLY A 69 5.71 10.00 1.38
N ALA A 70 5.59 8.74 0.97
CA ALA A 70 6.70 7.94 0.45
C ALA A 70 7.27 8.50 -0.86
N LEU A 71 6.39 8.95 -1.77
CA LEU A 71 6.76 9.55 -3.05
C LEU A 71 7.20 11.01 -2.94
N LYS A 72 7.07 11.64 -1.76
CA LYS A 72 7.27 13.09 -1.55
C LYS A 72 6.46 13.94 -2.54
N ALA A 73 5.22 13.52 -2.79
CA ALA A 73 4.34 14.19 -3.73
C ALA A 73 4.03 15.62 -3.29
N GLU A 74 3.89 16.53 -4.26
CA GLU A 74 3.32 17.85 -4.01
C GLU A 74 1.82 17.74 -3.68
N LYS A 75 1.30 18.73 -2.96
CA LYS A 75 -0.11 18.77 -2.53
C LYS A 75 -1.01 19.33 -3.63
#